data_AF-A0A1V9ZZX4-F1
#
_entry.id   AF-A0A1V9ZZX4-F1
#
_cell.length_a   1.000
_cell.length_b   1.000
_cell.length_c   1.000
_cell.angle_alpha   90.00
_cell.angle_beta   90.00
_cell.angle_gamma   90.00
#
_symmetry.space_group_name_H-M   'P 1'
#
loop_
_entity.id
_entity.type
_entity.pdbx_description
1 polymer ?
#
loop_
_entity_poly.entity_id
_entity_poly.type
_entity_poly.pdbx_seq_one_letter_code
_entity_poly.pdbx_strand_id
1 'polypeptide(L)'
;MGIVPLSGFYAIYVLFAYVISFDVVATRMLQPLVGSLATELLVLVGKIIYIGIGIPALYTELIENASYSLTFLLWVPWSTIVYVVYCASLPLLTIAAYFKPEPHHESHLDDYKPMTQCAVCLEFLTTEKLAKYCDHCQVPCCVDCFNTYLEHSILNSKPLSCPGCASPLSSSIWSSIISDSTRALATAHCLNQDNTPTCPRCSQPSLKNNKLIKRRIECLNCHSSFCRECGKSFHLLRNCTDKAFIRYCREHDVRQCSTCSRLVQKPESSCNQLTCIKCFSSLRFDQLLPAF
;
A
#
# COMPACT_ATOMS: atom_id res chain seq x y z
N MET A 1 60.77 6.76 51.03
CA MET A 1 59.32 6.67 50.75
C MET A 1 59.14 6.77 49.25
N GLY A 2 58.85 5.65 48.58
CA GLY A 2 58.67 5.61 47.13
C GLY A 2 57.29 6.13 46.74
N ILE A 3 57.24 7.12 45.87
CA ILE A 3 56.00 7.65 45.29
C ILE A 3 55.51 6.58 44.30
N VAL A 4 54.46 5.86 44.67
CA VAL A 4 53.77 4.93 43.75
C VAL A 4 53.11 5.78 42.65
N PRO A 5 53.27 5.46 41.36
CA PRO A 5 52.70 6.28 40.30
C PRO A 5 51.17 6.11 40.29
N LEU A 6 50.46 7.12 40.80
CA LEU A 6 48.99 7.23 40.76
C LEU A 6 48.41 7.24 39.33
N SER A 7 49.26 7.33 38.30
CA SER A 7 48.85 7.46 36.90
C SER A 7 48.09 6.24 36.36
N GLY A 8 48.44 5.03 36.78
CA GLY A 8 47.78 3.81 36.30
C GLY A 8 46.34 3.66 36.79
N PHE A 9 46.09 3.94 38.07
CA PHE A 9 44.76 3.86 38.66
C PHE A 9 43.84 4.98 38.16
N TYR A 10 44.39 6.16 37.86
CA TYR A 10 43.64 7.26 37.30
C TYR A 10 43.18 6.98 35.86
N ALA A 11 44.04 6.40 35.03
CA ALA A 11 43.67 5.99 33.68
C ALA A 11 42.51 4.97 33.71
N ILE A 12 42.57 4.00 34.61
CA ILE A 12 41.50 3.00 34.79
C ILE A 12 40.21 3.67 35.27
N TYR A 13 40.29 4.63 36.20
CA TYR A 13 39.12 5.36 36.72
C TYR A 13 38.42 6.20 35.65
N VAL A 14 39.17 6.95 34.82
CA VAL A 14 38.62 7.74 33.72
C VAL A 14 37.97 6.83 32.67
N LEU A 15 38.60 5.68 32.38
CA LEU A 15 38.06 4.70 31.45
C LEU A 15 36.76 4.07 31.98
N PHE A 16 36.70 3.78 33.28
CA PHE A 16 35.49 3.27 33.94
C PHE A 16 34.37 4.31 33.99
N ALA A 17 34.67 5.54 34.38
CA ALA A 17 33.70 6.63 34.42
C ALA A 17 33.15 6.94 33.02
N TYR A 18 33.99 6.84 31.98
CA TYR A 18 33.58 6.98 30.58
C TYR A 18 32.67 5.85 30.11
N VAL A 19 33.04 4.59 30.34
CA VAL A 19 32.21 3.43 29.98
C VAL A 19 30.85 3.53 30.65
N ILE A 20 30.79 3.87 31.93
CA ILE A 20 29.52 3.99 32.66
C ILE A 20 28.70 5.18 32.16
N SER A 21 29.30 6.36 32.01
CA SER A 21 28.55 7.56 31.63
C SER A 21 28.06 7.50 30.18
N PHE A 22 28.89 7.01 29.26
CA PHE A 22 28.56 6.97 27.84
C PHE A 22 27.64 5.81 27.50
N ASP A 23 27.82 4.63 28.13
CA ASP A 23 26.92 3.49 27.89
C ASP A 23 25.53 3.77 28.42
N VAL A 24 25.40 4.48 29.55
CA VAL A 24 24.11 4.93 30.08
C VAL A 24 23.43 5.96 29.18
N VAL A 25 24.17 6.92 28.61
CA VAL A 25 23.59 7.93 27.71
C VAL A 25 23.23 7.31 26.36
N ALA A 26 24.11 6.50 25.78
CA ALA A 26 23.93 5.90 24.45
C ALA A 26 22.84 4.82 24.43
N THR A 27 22.77 3.95 25.44
CA THR A 27 21.74 2.89 25.46
C THR A 27 20.37 3.42 25.86
N ARG A 28 20.28 4.47 26.68
CA ARG A 28 19.00 4.92 27.25
C ARG A 28 18.36 6.13 26.61
N MET A 29 19.13 7.05 26.05
CA MET A 29 18.54 8.18 25.32
C MET A 29 18.22 7.86 23.87
N LEU A 30 18.90 6.90 23.23
CA LEU A 30 18.58 6.48 21.87
C LEU A 30 17.53 5.38 21.77
N GLN A 31 17.28 4.58 22.82
CA GLN A 31 16.24 3.54 22.77
C GLN A 31 14.81 4.05 22.47
N PRO A 32 14.36 5.23 22.94
CA PRO A 32 13.06 5.77 22.55
C PRO A 32 13.06 6.46 21.18
N LEU A 33 14.22 6.72 20.56
CA LEU A 33 14.34 7.31 19.22
C LEU A 33 14.83 6.25 18.21
N VAL A 34 13.90 5.37 17.82
CA VAL A 34 13.94 4.59 16.57
C VAL A 34 15.08 3.56 16.45
N GLY A 35 14.70 2.28 16.60
CA GLY A 35 15.56 1.11 16.38
C GLY A 35 15.87 0.84 14.90
N SER A 36 16.51 1.80 14.21
CA SER A 36 17.07 1.55 12.88
C SER A 36 18.54 1.19 12.98
N LEU A 37 19.01 0.25 12.17
CA LEU A 37 20.42 -0.16 12.09
C LEU A 37 21.39 1.03 11.91
N ALA A 38 20.92 2.12 11.30
CA ALA A 38 21.70 3.33 11.05
C ALA A 38 22.05 4.10 12.34
N THR A 39 21.17 4.10 13.34
CA THR A 39 21.44 4.77 14.63
C THR A 39 22.46 3.99 15.45
N GLU A 40 22.40 2.65 15.41
CA GLU A 40 23.42 1.79 16.04
C GLU A 40 24.80 1.99 15.42
N LEU A 41 24.89 2.11 14.09
CA LEU A 41 26.15 2.31 13.38
C LEU A 41 26.76 3.69 13.68
N LEU A 42 25.95 4.75 13.77
CA LEU A 42 26.38 6.09 14.16
C LEU A 42 26.95 6.12 15.58
N VAL A 43 26.29 5.44 16.53
CA VAL A 43 26.78 5.31 17.90
C VAL A 43 28.12 4.57 17.93
N LEU A 44 28.27 3.50 17.16
CA LEU A 44 29.52 2.75 17.07
C LEU A 44 30.67 3.60 16.49
N VAL A 45 30.42 4.34 15.41
CA VAL A 45 31.43 5.23 14.81
C VAL A 45 31.83 6.34 15.78
N GLY A 46 30.86 6.92 16.51
CA GLY A 46 31.13 7.90 17.57
C GLY A 46 32.04 7.33 18.68
N LYS A 47 31.80 6.08 19.09
CA LYS A 47 32.67 5.37 20.06
C LYS A 47 34.10 5.24 19.54
N ILE A 48 34.28 4.82 18.29
CA ILE A 48 35.60 4.60 17.69
C ILE A 48 36.39 5.93 17.57
N ILE A 49 35.75 7.00 17.09
CA ILE A 49 36.40 8.31 16.92
C ILE A 49 36.85 8.86 18.28
N TYR A 50 35.99 8.79 19.30
CA TYR A 50 36.32 9.34 20.60
C TYR A 50 37.41 8.54 21.33
N ILE A 51 37.37 7.20 21.27
CA ILE A 51 38.43 6.35 21.85
C ILE A 51 39.74 6.55 21.11
N GLY A 52 39.71 6.61 19.77
CA GLY A 52 40.91 6.72 18.95
C GLY A 52 41.58 8.10 19.01
N ILE A 53 40.80 9.17 19.20
CA ILE A 53 41.30 10.55 19.10
C ILE A 53 41.19 11.30 20.44
N GLY A 54 40.05 11.19 21.11
CA GLY A 54 39.76 11.97 22.32
C GLY A 54 40.59 11.54 23.53
N ILE A 55 40.72 10.22 23.77
CA ILE A 55 41.48 9.71 24.92
C ILE A 55 42.98 10.01 24.81
N PRO A 56 43.64 9.79 23.66
CA PRO A 56 45.05 10.17 23.52
C PRO A 56 45.29 11.67 23.68
N ALA A 57 44.42 12.53 23.16
CA ALA A 57 44.54 13.98 23.27
C ALA A 57 44.39 14.48 24.73
N LEU A 58 43.42 13.93 25.47
CA LEU A 58 43.24 14.22 26.89
C LEU A 58 44.42 13.72 27.72
N TYR A 59 44.96 12.55 27.38
CA TYR A 59 46.11 11.97 28.05
C TYR A 59 47.38 12.79 27.81
N THR A 60 47.59 13.31 26.60
CA THR A 60 48.71 14.22 26.30
C THR A 60 48.60 15.54 27.06
N GLU A 61 47.42 16.17 27.13
CA GLU A 61 47.24 17.40 27.92
C GLU A 61 47.46 17.18 29.42
N LEU A 62 47.00 16.05 29.96
CA LEU A 62 47.15 15.68 31.38
C LEU A 62 48.61 15.44 31.77
N ILE A 63 49.43 14.91 30.86
CA ILE A 63 50.86 14.68 31.11
C ILE A 63 51.64 15.99 31.04
N GLU A 64 51.28 16.89 30.13
CA GLU A 64 52.06 18.11 29.88
C GLU A 64 51.85 19.21 30.92
N ASN A 65 50.70 19.25 31.61
CA ASN A 65 50.38 20.33 32.54
C ASN A 65 50.27 19.83 33.99
N ALA A 66 51.37 19.71 34.73
CA ALA A 66 51.39 19.23 36.13
C ALA A 66 50.76 20.19 37.19
N SER A 67 49.91 21.12 36.77
CA SER A 67 49.37 22.22 37.59
C SER A 67 47.86 22.08 37.84
N TYR A 68 47.38 20.90 38.23
CA TYR A 68 45.96 20.67 38.48
C TYR A 68 45.63 20.59 39.97
N SER A 69 45.03 21.66 40.51
CA SER A 69 44.51 21.70 41.90
C SER A 69 43.03 22.11 41.96
N LEU A 70 42.56 23.04 41.11
CA LEU A 70 41.19 23.56 41.22
C LEU A 70 40.14 22.84 40.34
N THR A 71 40.51 22.48 39.11
CA THR A 71 39.59 21.85 38.15
C THR A 71 39.18 20.45 38.61
N PHE A 72 40.10 19.71 39.24
CA PHE A 72 39.80 18.41 39.84
C PHE A 72 38.81 18.50 41.00
N LEU A 73 38.98 19.48 41.89
CA LEU A 73 38.07 19.71 43.01
C LEU A 73 36.65 20.09 42.53
N LEU A 74 36.53 20.71 41.36
CA LEU A 74 35.24 21.01 40.77
C LEU A 74 34.59 19.79 40.11
N TRP A 75 35.34 18.84 39.55
CA TRP A 75 34.80 17.68 38.84
C TRP A 75 34.45 16.48 39.74
N VAL A 76 35.21 16.26 40.82
CA VAL A 76 34.97 15.15 41.75
C VAL A 76 33.53 15.15 42.32
N PRO A 77 32.97 16.29 42.77
CA PRO A 77 31.59 16.35 43.29
C PRO A 77 30.53 15.99 42.25
N TRP A 78 30.73 16.39 40.98
CA TRP A 78 29.77 16.05 39.93
C TRP A 78 29.82 14.57 39.57
N SER A 79 31.02 13.98 39.55
CA SER A 79 31.18 12.54 39.30
C SER A 79 30.51 11.68 40.38
N THR A 80 30.59 12.10 41.66
CA THR A 80 29.94 11.38 42.76
C THR A 80 28.43 11.53 42.73
N ILE A 81 27.90 12.71 42.41
CA ILE A 81 26.45 12.91 42.25
C ILE A 81 25.90 12.03 41.12
N VAL A 82 26.56 12.01 39.95
CA VAL A 82 26.15 11.16 38.82
C VAL A 82 26.21 9.68 39.20
N TYR A 83 27.24 9.26 39.93
CA TYR A 83 27.37 7.88 40.40
C TYR A 83 26.26 7.50 41.39
N VAL A 84 25.93 8.37 42.35
CA VAL A 84 24.85 8.12 43.32
C VAL A 84 23.49 8.01 42.62
N VAL A 85 23.20 8.91 41.67
CA VAL A 85 21.97 8.87 40.87
C VAL A 85 21.90 7.57 40.04
N TYR A 86 23.02 7.13 39.46
CA TYR A 86 23.10 5.86 38.75
C TYR A 86 22.80 4.67 39.66
N CYS A 87 23.47 4.58 40.82
CA CYS A 87 23.23 3.53 41.81
C CYS A 87 21.77 3.52 42.30
N ALA A 88 21.18 4.70 42.54
CA ALA A 88 19.78 4.83 42.93
C ALA A 88 18.79 4.42 41.82
N SER A 89 19.20 4.45 40.56
CA SER A 89 18.38 4.03 39.42
C SER A 89 18.37 2.51 39.19
N LEU A 90 19.39 1.77 39.68
CA LEU A 90 19.51 0.31 39.51
C LEU A 90 18.28 -0.48 40.00
N PRO A 91 17.70 -0.21 41.19
CA PRO A 91 16.51 -0.91 41.68
C PRO A 91 15.27 -0.66 40.82
N LEU A 92 15.11 0.58 40.33
CA LEU A 92 13.96 0.96 39.49
C LEU A 92 13.98 0.21 38.16
N LEU A 93 15.17 -0.08 37.62
CA LEU A 93 15.31 -0.85 36.38
C LEU A 93 15.05 -2.34 36.58
N THR A 94 15.45 -2.88 37.73
CA THR A 94 15.14 -4.28 38.06
C THR A 94 13.63 -4.45 38.20
N ILE A 95 12.96 -3.48 38.82
CA ILE A 95 11.49 -3.44 38.90
C ILE A 95 10.86 -3.28 37.52
N ALA A 96 11.35 -2.37 36.68
CA ALA A 96 10.84 -2.19 35.31
C ALA A 96 11.03 -3.42 34.42
N ALA A 97 12.13 -4.16 34.57
CA ALA A 97 12.35 -5.43 33.88
C ALA A 97 11.38 -6.52 34.36
N TYR A 98 11.00 -6.50 35.64
CA TYR A 98 10.02 -7.42 36.21
C TYR A 98 8.59 -7.16 35.71
N PHE A 99 8.27 -5.89 35.42
CA PHE A 99 6.99 -5.50 34.83
C PHE A 99 6.98 -5.56 33.30
N LYS A 100 8.10 -5.91 32.66
CA LYS A 100 8.09 -6.17 31.22
C LYS A 100 7.23 -7.42 31.02
N PRO A 101 6.08 -7.33 30.34
CA PRO A 101 5.24 -8.50 30.10
C PRO A 101 6.11 -9.56 29.46
N GLU A 102 6.07 -10.78 29.99
CA GLU A 102 6.66 -11.92 29.33
C GLU A 102 6.19 -11.87 27.86
N PRO A 103 7.09 -11.96 26.88
CA PRO A 103 6.66 -12.11 25.50
C PRO A 103 5.80 -13.37 25.50
N HIS A 104 4.49 -13.18 25.30
CA HIS A 104 3.54 -14.28 25.26
C HIS A 104 4.15 -15.34 24.34
N HIS A 105 4.58 -16.45 24.95
CA HIS A 105 4.95 -17.63 24.21
C HIS A 105 3.63 -18.14 23.65
N GLU A 106 3.27 -17.67 22.45
CA GLU A 106 2.19 -18.22 21.66
C GLU A 106 2.52 -19.70 21.51
N SER A 107 1.83 -20.51 22.28
CA SER A 107 1.75 -21.95 22.07
C SER A 107 1.22 -22.11 20.66
N HIS A 108 2.08 -22.61 19.77
CA HIS A 108 1.78 -23.05 18.41
C HIS A 108 0.74 -24.19 18.49
N LEU A 109 -0.51 -23.86 18.80
CA LEU A 109 -1.62 -24.60 18.23
C LEU A 109 -1.52 -24.29 16.74
N ASP A 110 -1.20 -25.29 15.95
CA ASP A 110 -1.28 -25.23 14.49
C ASP A 110 -2.71 -24.84 14.13
N ASP A 111 -2.90 -23.53 14.03
CA ASP A 111 -4.12 -22.89 13.58
C ASP A 111 -4.32 -23.41 12.17
N TYR A 112 -5.25 -24.35 12.01
CA TYR A 112 -5.53 -25.02 10.75
C TYR A 112 -5.95 -23.95 9.75
N LYS A 113 -4.98 -23.39 9.01
CA LYS A 113 -5.24 -22.35 8.03
C LYS A 113 -6.09 -23.00 6.94
N PRO A 114 -7.31 -22.53 6.69
CA PRO A 114 -8.17 -23.10 5.68
C PRO A 114 -7.47 -22.99 4.32
N MET A 115 -7.10 -24.14 3.75
CA MET A 115 -6.50 -24.20 2.43
C MET A 115 -7.61 -24.17 1.39
N THR A 116 -7.46 -23.31 0.38
CA THR A 116 -8.41 -23.21 -0.73
C THR A 116 -7.69 -23.62 -2.01
N GLN A 117 -8.40 -24.33 -2.88
CA GLN A 117 -7.84 -24.84 -4.13
C GLN A 117 -7.84 -23.75 -5.20
N CYS A 118 -6.70 -23.54 -5.88
CA CYS A 118 -6.64 -22.68 -7.05
C CYS A 118 -7.44 -23.28 -8.22
N ALA A 119 -8.31 -22.50 -8.85
CA ALA A 119 -9.13 -22.96 -9.97
C ALA A 119 -8.34 -23.24 -11.26
N VAL A 120 -7.09 -22.80 -11.35
CA VAL A 120 -6.24 -22.93 -12.55
C VAL A 120 -5.25 -24.09 -12.42
N CYS A 121 -4.38 -24.07 -11.40
CA CYS A 121 -3.38 -25.13 -11.19
C CYS A 121 -3.86 -26.29 -10.30
N LEU A 122 -5.04 -26.16 -9.68
CA LEU A 122 -5.62 -27.15 -8.76
C LEU A 122 -4.80 -27.41 -7.48
N GLU A 123 -3.81 -26.57 -7.19
CA GLU A 123 -3.03 -26.65 -5.95
C GLU A 123 -3.78 -26.04 -4.75
N PHE A 124 -3.62 -26.66 -3.58
CA PHE A 124 -4.17 -26.17 -2.32
C PHE A 124 -3.23 -25.16 -1.69
N LEU A 125 -3.73 -23.94 -1.49
CA LEU A 125 -2.94 -22.81 -1.03
C LEU A 125 -3.61 -22.13 0.17
N THR A 126 -2.80 -21.50 1.02
CA THR A 126 -3.32 -20.64 2.09
C THR A 126 -3.99 -19.40 1.48
N THR A 127 -4.95 -18.83 2.20
CA THR A 127 -5.68 -17.62 1.78
C THR A 127 -4.79 -16.43 1.47
N GLU A 128 -3.59 -16.36 2.06
CA GLU A 128 -2.57 -15.34 1.78
C GLU A 128 -1.94 -15.45 0.39
N LYS A 129 -1.86 -16.68 -0.16
CA LYS A 129 -1.31 -16.95 -1.50
C LYS A 129 -2.36 -16.91 -2.61
N LEU A 130 -3.63 -16.84 -2.23
CA LEU A 130 -4.76 -16.65 -3.13
C LEU A 130 -5.09 -15.18 -3.17
N ALA A 131 -5.01 -14.56 -4.35
CA ALA A 131 -5.44 -13.18 -4.42
C ALA A 131 -6.91 -13.06 -4.86
N LYS A 132 -7.50 -11.95 -4.44
CA LYS A 132 -8.88 -11.61 -4.78
C LYS A 132 -8.84 -10.65 -5.98
N TYR A 133 -8.93 -11.21 -7.17
CA TYR A 133 -8.66 -10.47 -8.41
C TYR A 133 -9.89 -9.82 -9.05
N CYS A 134 -11.10 -10.06 -8.51
CA CYS A 134 -12.32 -9.56 -9.10
C CYS A 134 -13.34 -9.18 -8.01
N ASP A 135 -14.00 -8.03 -8.19
CA ASP A 135 -15.10 -7.59 -7.32
C ASP A 135 -16.40 -8.38 -7.56
N HIS A 136 -16.51 -9.04 -8.72
CA HIS A 136 -17.74 -9.70 -9.18
C HIS A 136 -17.77 -11.20 -8.91
N CYS A 137 -16.62 -11.87 -8.88
CA CYS A 137 -16.55 -13.31 -8.61
C CYS A 137 -15.50 -13.65 -7.55
N GLN A 138 -15.78 -14.70 -6.77
CA GLN A 138 -14.87 -15.20 -5.73
C GLN A 138 -14.07 -16.43 -6.19
N VAL A 139 -13.83 -16.58 -7.49
CA VAL A 139 -13.08 -17.72 -8.02
C VAL A 139 -11.63 -17.63 -7.51
N PRO A 140 -11.16 -18.60 -6.70
CA PRO A 140 -9.80 -18.58 -6.15
C PRO A 140 -8.78 -18.85 -7.26
N CYS A 141 -7.74 -18.02 -7.33
CA CYS A 141 -6.60 -18.22 -8.21
C CYS A 141 -5.32 -17.87 -7.44
N CYS A 142 -4.21 -18.54 -7.74
CA CYS A 142 -2.93 -18.20 -7.14
C CYS A 142 -2.24 -17.06 -7.90
N VAL A 143 -1.35 -16.32 -7.22
CA VAL A 143 -0.64 -15.18 -7.79
C VAL A 143 0.15 -15.56 -9.05
N ASP A 144 0.78 -16.74 -9.04
CA ASP A 144 1.58 -17.22 -10.17
C ASP A 144 0.71 -17.49 -11.41
N CYS A 145 -0.39 -18.25 -11.24
CA CYS A 145 -1.34 -18.50 -12.33
C CYS A 145 -1.95 -17.21 -12.87
N PHE A 146 -2.23 -16.25 -12.00
CA PHE A 146 -2.76 -14.96 -12.42
C PHE A 146 -1.74 -14.14 -13.22
N ASN A 147 -0.47 -14.11 -12.80
CA ASN A 147 0.60 -13.44 -13.55
C ASN A 147 0.77 -14.06 -14.94
N THR A 148 0.86 -15.39 -15.04
CA THR A 148 0.98 -16.09 -16.33
C THR A 148 -0.23 -15.82 -17.24
N TYR A 149 -1.43 -15.79 -16.67
CA TYR A 149 -2.65 -15.44 -17.41
C TYR A 149 -2.61 -14.02 -17.98
N LEU A 150 -2.16 -13.04 -17.18
CA LEU A 150 -2.05 -11.65 -17.63
C LEU A 150 -0.98 -11.51 -18.71
N GLU A 151 0.19 -12.12 -18.54
CA GLU A 151 1.26 -12.12 -19.55
C GLU A 151 0.77 -12.69 -20.88
N HIS A 152 0.07 -13.83 -20.83
CA HIS A 152 -0.52 -14.42 -22.03
C HIS A 152 -1.61 -13.53 -22.65
N SER A 153 -2.40 -12.84 -21.85
CA SER A 153 -3.41 -11.89 -22.35
C SER A 153 -2.76 -10.69 -23.04
N ILE A 154 -1.67 -10.16 -22.47
CA ILE A 154 -0.89 -9.05 -23.03
C ILE A 154 -0.23 -9.47 -24.34
N LEU A 155 0.42 -10.64 -24.38
CA LEU A 155 1.07 -11.16 -25.60
C LEU A 155 0.08 -11.33 -26.75
N ASN A 156 -1.16 -11.73 -26.44
CA ASN A 156 -2.23 -11.90 -27.42
C ASN A 156 -3.06 -10.63 -27.66
N SER A 157 -2.68 -9.47 -27.08
CA SER A 157 -3.41 -8.20 -27.19
C SER A 157 -4.89 -8.30 -26.77
N LYS A 158 -5.22 -9.21 -25.86
CA LYS A 158 -6.58 -9.42 -25.35
C LYS A 158 -6.88 -8.45 -24.20
N PRO A 159 -8.12 -7.98 -24.05
CA PRO A 159 -8.50 -7.15 -22.90
C PRO A 159 -8.27 -7.89 -21.58
N LEU A 160 -7.67 -7.21 -20.60
CA LEU A 160 -7.38 -7.77 -19.29
C LEU A 160 -8.70 -8.07 -18.56
N SER A 161 -9.01 -9.35 -18.44
CA SER A 161 -10.29 -9.84 -17.92
C SER A 161 -10.06 -10.83 -16.78
N CYS A 162 -11.04 -11.01 -15.90
CA CYS A 162 -10.94 -11.98 -14.82
C CYS A 162 -10.92 -13.41 -15.40
N PRO A 163 -10.01 -14.30 -14.95
CA PRO A 163 -9.97 -15.68 -15.44
C PRO A 163 -11.23 -16.50 -15.06
N GLY A 164 -11.93 -16.12 -14.00
CA GLY A 164 -13.14 -16.82 -13.55
C GLY A 164 -14.43 -16.36 -14.24
N CYS A 165 -14.68 -15.05 -14.31
CA CYS A 165 -15.95 -14.52 -14.81
C CYS A 165 -15.84 -13.68 -16.10
N ALA A 166 -14.63 -13.54 -16.67
CA ALA A 166 -14.34 -12.72 -17.83
C ALA A 166 -14.72 -11.23 -17.72
N SER A 167 -15.02 -10.74 -16.50
CA SER A 167 -15.27 -9.31 -16.28
C SER A 167 -13.98 -8.50 -16.49
N PRO A 168 -14.05 -7.27 -17.02
CA PRO A 168 -12.88 -6.40 -17.13
C PRO A 168 -12.25 -6.15 -15.74
N LEU A 169 -10.93 -6.21 -15.66
CA LEU A 169 -10.18 -6.03 -14.41
C LEU A 169 -9.94 -4.55 -14.12
N SER A 170 -10.19 -4.11 -12.89
CA SER A 170 -9.83 -2.75 -12.43
C SER A 170 -8.32 -2.62 -12.27
N SER A 171 -7.76 -1.49 -12.70
CA SER A 171 -6.34 -1.14 -12.54
C SER A 171 -5.87 -1.11 -11.09
N SER A 172 -6.78 -0.80 -10.15
CA SER A 172 -6.49 -0.81 -8.71
C SER A 172 -6.24 -2.21 -8.15
N ILE A 173 -6.80 -3.25 -8.77
CA ILE A 173 -6.78 -4.62 -8.23
C ILE A 173 -5.52 -5.36 -8.69
N TRP A 174 -5.19 -5.27 -9.98
CA TRP A 174 -4.00 -5.97 -10.47
C TRP A 174 -2.70 -5.25 -10.09
N SER A 175 -2.70 -3.93 -9.92
CA SER A 175 -1.47 -3.19 -9.59
C SER A 175 -0.85 -3.53 -8.24
N SER A 176 -1.64 -3.91 -7.23
CA SER A 176 -1.12 -4.24 -5.89
C SER A 176 -0.66 -5.69 -5.73
N ILE A 177 -1.10 -6.57 -6.63
CA ILE A 177 -0.96 -8.03 -6.44
C ILE A 177 0.12 -8.63 -7.36
N ILE A 178 0.30 -8.06 -8.55
CA ILE A 178 1.23 -8.59 -9.54
C ILE A 178 2.67 -8.14 -9.27
N SER A 179 3.61 -8.94 -9.74
CA SER A 179 5.04 -8.62 -9.71
C SER A 179 5.32 -7.31 -10.46
N ASP A 180 6.39 -6.61 -10.09
CA ASP A 180 6.73 -5.31 -10.69
C ASP A 180 6.97 -5.42 -12.21
N SER A 181 7.50 -6.55 -12.69
CA SER A 181 7.72 -6.81 -14.12
C SER A 181 6.40 -6.92 -14.88
N THR A 182 5.46 -7.74 -14.40
CA THR A 182 4.15 -7.92 -15.03
C THR A 182 3.31 -6.64 -14.92
N ARG A 183 3.52 -5.82 -13.87
CA ARG A 183 2.90 -4.50 -13.71
C ARG A 183 3.30 -3.53 -14.81
N ALA A 184 4.58 -3.41 -15.12
CA ALA A 184 5.03 -2.54 -16.20
C ALA A 184 4.41 -2.94 -17.55
N LEU A 185 4.35 -4.25 -17.84
CA LEU A 185 3.73 -4.79 -19.04
C LEU A 185 2.22 -4.53 -19.10
N ALA A 186 1.50 -4.78 -18.01
CA ALA A 186 0.06 -4.54 -17.92
C ALA A 186 -0.28 -3.05 -18.06
N THR A 187 0.53 -2.17 -17.47
CA THR A 187 0.34 -0.72 -17.55
C THR A 187 0.57 -0.22 -18.97
N ALA A 188 1.66 -0.66 -19.63
CA ALA A 188 1.92 -0.34 -21.04
C ALA A 188 0.82 -0.87 -21.97
N HIS A 189 0.33 -2.08 -21.71
CA HIS A 189 -0.78 -2.67 -22.46
C HIS A 189 -2.09 -1.91 -22.27
N CYS A 190 -2.43 -1.50 -21.04
CA CYS A 190 -3.60 -0.65 -20.78
C CYS A 190 -3.47 0.72 -21.44
N LEU A 191 -2.30 1.35 -21.38
CA LEU A 191 -2.03 2.63 -22.07
C LEU A 191 -2.16 2.50 -23.60
N ASN A 192 -1.78 1.36 -24.18
CA ASN A 192 -1.96 1.07 -25.59
C ASN A 192 -3.43 0.80 -25.95
N GLN A 193 -4.20 0.15 -25.07
CA GLN A 193 -5.64 -0.02 -25.24
C GLN A 193 -6.43 1.29 -25.04
N ASP A 194 -5.98 2.18 -24.16
CA ASP A 194 -6.62 3.46 -23.84
C ASP A 194 -6.60 4.47 -25.00
N ASN A 195 -5.81 4.22 -26.04
CA ASN A 195 -5.61 5.16 -27.15
C ASN A 195 -6.53 4.94 -28.36
N THR A 196 -7.27 3.84 -28.48
CA THR A 196 -8.24 3.68 -29.58
C THR A 196 -9.52 2.96 -29.14
N PRO A 197 -10.52 3.70 -28.62
CA PRO A 197 -11.84 3.13 -28.35
C PRO A 197 -12.41 2.52 -29.64
N THR A 198 -12.73 1.25 -29.56
CA THR A 198 -13.35 0.50 -30.65
C THR A 198 -14.84 0.80 -30.68
N CYS A 199 -15.43 0.95 -31.87
CA CYS A 199 -16.87 1.19 -31.95
C CYS A 199 -17.66 -0.05 -31.48
N PRO A 200 -18.60 0.07 -30.53
CA PRO A 200 -19.40 -1.05 -30.04
C PRO A 200 -20.38 -1.62 -31.08
N ARG A 201 -20.64 -0.89 -32.18
CA ARG A 201 -21.55 -1.32 -33.24
C ARG A 201 -20.85 -2.01 -34.42
N CYS A 202 -19.65 -1.57 -34.77
CA CYS A 202 -18.96 -2.07 -35.97
C CYS A 202 -17.54 -2.59 -35.70
N SER A 203 -17.10 -2.59 -34.44
CA SER A 203 -15.79 -3.10 -33.98
C SER A 203 -14.58 -2.50 -34.71
N GLN A 204 -14.77 -1.35 -35.37
CA GLN A 204 -13.68 -0.62 -36.03
C GLN A 204 -13.06 0.42 -35.08
N PRO A 205 -11.74 0.58 -35.09
CA PRO A 205 -11.05 1.64 -34.37
C PRO A 205 -11.41 2.98 -35.00
N SER A 206 -12.02 3.91 -34.25
CA SER A 206 -12.41 5.20 -34.84
C SER A 206 -12.61 6.28 -33.79
N LEU A 207 -12.08 7.49 -34.05
CA LEU A 207 -12.35 8.68 -33.24
C LEU A 207 -12.47 9.95 -34.10
N LYS A 208 -13.63 10.60 -34.02
CA LYS A 208 -13.69 12.05 -33.84
C LYS A 208 -14.05 12.31 -32.38
N ASN A 209 -13.08 12.71 -31.57
CA ASN A 209 -13.34 13.11 -30.20
C ASN A 209 -13.88 14.54 -30.23
N ASN A 210 -15.13 14.75 -29.81
CA ASN A 210 -15.69 16.09 -29.79
C ASN A 210 -15.09 16.85 -28.59
N LYS A 211 -14.22 17.83 -28.86
CA LYS A 211 -13.49 18.60 -27.83
C LYS A 211 -14.40 19.22 -26.76
N LEU A 212 -15.66 19.49 -27.11
CA LEU A 212 -16.65 20.10 -26.23
C LEU A 212 -17.30 19.09 -25.26
N ILE A 213 -17.34 17.80 -25.60
CA ILE A 213 -17.98 16.75 -24.79
C ILE A 213 -17.06 15.53 -24.74
N LYS A 214 -16.08 15.56 -23.82
CA LYS A 214 -15.04 14.51 -23.64
C LYS A 214 -15.57 13.07 -23.52
N ARG A 215 -16.86 12.90 -23.19
CA ARG A 215 -17.54 11.60 -23.03
C ARG A 215 -18.17 11.06 -24.31
N ARG A 216 -18.38 11.90 -25.34
CA ARG A 216 -19.03 11.50 -26.59
C ARG A 216 -17.96 11.08 -27.58
N ILE A 217 -18.02 9.82 -28.00
CA ILE A 217 -17.25 9.30 -29.11
C ILE A 217 -18.17 9.15 -30.31
N GLU A 218 -17.72 9.60 -31.47
CA GLU A 218 -18.38 9.35 -32.74
C GLU A 218 -17.52 8.43 -33.60
N CYS A 219 -18.11 7.31 -34.02
CA CYS A 219 -17.48 6.37 -34.93
C CYS A 219 -17.43 6.97 -36.33
N LEU A 220 -16.25 7.05 -36.94
CA LEU A 220 -16.09 7.55 -38.31
C LEU A 220 -16.68 6.62 -39.38
N ASN A 221 -16.76 5.32 -39.09
CA ASN A 221 -17.24 4.32 -40.05
C ASN A 221 -18.77 4.20 -40.10
N CYS A 222 -19.43 4.02 -38.94
CA CYS A 222 -20.89 3.88 -38.87
C CYS A 222 -21.63 5.15 -38.40
N HIS A 223 -20.91 6.25 -38.16
CA HIS A 223 -21.44 7.53 -37.67
C HIS A 223 -22.26 7.44 -36.38
N SER A 224 -22.18 6.32 -35.65
CA SER A 224 -22.87 6.15 -34.39
C SER A 224 -22.12 6.88 -33.27
N SER A 225 -22.88 7.46 -32.34
CA SER A 225 -22.34 8.12 -31.17
C SER A 225 -22.57 7.30 -29.91
N PHE A 226 -21.51 7.12 -29.12
CA PHE A 226 -21.52 6.30 -27.91
C PHE A 226 -20.76 6.99 -26.78
N CYS A 227 -21.05 6.57 -25.54
CA CYS A 227 -20.39 7.08 -24.36
C CYS A 227 -19.06 6.35 -24.15
N ARG A 228 -17.97 7.11 -23.98
CA ARG A 228 -16.64 6.56 -23.70
C ARG A 228 -16.57 5.71 -22.44
N GLU A 229 -17.35 6.07 -21.42
CA GLU A 229 -17.27 5.42 -20.11
C GLU A 229 -18.02 4.09 -20.06
N CYS A 230 -19.16 3.96 -20.75
CA CYS A 230 -20.02 2.78 -20.65
C CYS A 230 -20.20 2.01 -21.96
N GLY A 231 -19.67 2.51 -23.08
CA GLY A 231 -19.81 1.89 -24.40
C GLY A 231 -21.23 1.87 -24.98
N LYS A 232 -22.24 2.40 -24.28
CA LYS A 232 -23.63 2.46 -24.75
C LYS A 232 -23.88 3.69 -25.63
N SER A 233 -25.06 3.77 -26.26
CA SER A 233 -25.53 4.96 -26.99
C SER A 233 -25.29 6.23 -26.17
N PHE A 234 -24.77 7.28 -26.80
CA PHE A 234 -24.38 8.48 -26.07
C PHE A 234 -25.56 9.09 -25.31
N HIS A 235 -25.34 9.41 -24.05
CA HIS A 235 -26.30 10.05 -23.16
C HIS A 235 -25.66 11.27 -22.48
N LEU A 236 -26.45 12.34 -22.34
CA LEU A 236 -25.95 13.64 -21.85
C LEU A 236 -25.60 13.61 -20.35
N LEU A 237 -26.47 13.00 -19.55
CA LEU A 237 -26.30 12.92 -18.09
C LEU A 237 -25.36 11.79 -17.70
N ARG A 238 -24.63 11.89 -16.59
CA ARG A 238 -23.64 10.88 -16.16
C ARG A 238 -24.24 9.62 -15.51
N ASN A 239 -25.40 9.21 -15.97
CA ASN A 239 -26.20 8.17 -15.34
C ASN A 239 -25.63 6.75 -15.50
N CYS A 240 -24.62 6.57 -16.35
CA CYS A 240 -24.00 5.27 -16.58
C CYS A 240 -23.05 4.81 -15.47
N THR A 241 -22.59 5.74 -14.62
CA THR A 241 -21.72 5.44 -13.47
C THR A 241 -22.44 5.56 -12.14
N ASP A 242 -23.66 6.11 -12.15
CA ASP A 242 -24.47 6.30 -10.96
C ASP A 242 -25.11 4.97 -10.54
N LYS A 243 -24.53 4.33 -9.52
CA LYS A 243 -25.01 3.06 -8.97
C LYS A 243 -26.44 3.17 -8.44
N ALA A 244 -26.83 4.31 -7.87
CA ALA A 244 -28.19 4.51 -7.35
C ALA A 244 -29.19 4.57 -8.51
N PHE A 245 -28.84 5.25 -9.59
CA PHE A 245 -29.67 5.28 -10.79
C PHE A 245 -29.79 3.92 -11.49
N ILE A 246 -28.68 3.16 -11.61
CA ILE A 246 -28.70 1.81 -12.18
C ILE A 246 -29.59 0.89 -11.33
N ARG A 247 -29.47 0.98 -10.00
CA ARG A 247 -30.31 0.22 -9.06
C ARG A 247 -31.78 0.60 -9.23
N TYR A 248 -32.10 1.89 -9.27
CA TYR A 248 -33.45 2.38 -9.52
C TYR A 248 -34.04 1.80 -10.81
N CYS A 249 -33.27 1.81 -11.90
CA CYS A 249 -33.73 1.28 -13.17
C CYS A 249 -34.00 -0.23 -13.14
N ARG A 250 -33.25 -1.00 -12.35
CA ARG A 250 -33.50 -2.44 -12.16
C ARG A 250 -34.72 -2.70 -11.29
N GLU A 251 -34.91 -1.91 -10.24
CA GLU A 251 -36.04 -2.06 -9.30
C GLU A 251 -37.37 -1.64 -9.92
N HIS A 252 -37.36 -0.69 -10.86
CA HIS A 252 -38.57 -0.11 -11.45
C HIS A 252 -38.81 -0.51 -12.91
N ASP A 253 -38.25 -1.66 -13.35
CA ASP A 253 -38.30 -2.21 -14.71
C ASP A 253 -38.11 -1.16 -15.82
N VAL A 254 -37.14 -0.26 -15.68
CA VAL A 254 -36.91 0.78 -16.68
C VAL A 254 -36.32 0.14 -17.94
N ARG A 255 -36.89 0.46 -19.11
CA ARG A 255 -36.49 -0.11 -20.41
C ARG A 255 -36.10 0.98 -21.42
N GLN A 256 -35.43 0.59 -22.51
CA GLN A 256 -35.03 1.50 -23.59
C GLN A 256 -36.01 1.46 -24.75
N CYS A 257 -36.40 2.63 -25.24
CA CYS A 257 -37.09 2.78 -26.51
C CYS A 257 -36.25 2.20 -27.66
N SER A 258 -36.83 1.29 -28.44
CA SER A 258 -36.17 0.66 -29.59
C SER A 258 -35.79 1.64 -30.69
N THR A 259 -36.54 2.74 -30.84
CA THR A 259 -36.29 3.75 -31.88
C THR A 259 -35.20 4.75 -31.50
N CYS A 260 -35.23 5.30 -30.29
CA CYS A 260 -34.37 6.43 -29.90
C CYS A 260 -33.51 6.20 -28.65
N SER A 261 -33.54 4.98 -28.09
CA SER A 261 -32.81 4.55 -26.89
C SER A 261 -33.08 5.38 -25.63
N ARG A 262 -34.16 6.19 -25.60
CA ARG A 262 -34.60 6.90 -24.39
C ARG A 262 -35.11 5.89 -23.36
N LEU A 263 -34.78 6.11 -22.09
CA LEU A 263 -35.31 5.32 -20.98
C LEU A 263 -36.80 5.60 -20.78
N VAL A 264 -37.59 4.55 -20.60
CA VAL A 264 -39.03 4.56 -20.42
C VAL A 264 -39.34 3.69 -19.21
N GLN A 265 -40.11 4.25 -18.28
CA GLN A 265 -40.62 3.54 -17.11
C GLN A 265 -42.11 3.31 -17.31
N LYS A 266 -42.57 2.11 -16.99
CA LYS A 266 -44.00 1.78 -17.01
C LYS A 266 -44.63 2.19 -15.67
N PRO A 267 -45.72 2.98 -15.66
CA PRO A 267 -46.51 3.19 -14.44
C PRO A 267 -47.08 1.86 -13.92
N GLU A 268 -47.19 1.71 -12.59
CA GLU A 268 -47.54 0.45 -11.91
C GLU A 268 -48.89 -0.17 -12.32
N SER A 269 -49.75 0.57 -13.02
CA SER A 269 -51.07 0.11 -13.49
C SER A 269 -51.36 0.40 -14.97
N SER A 270 -50.34 0.55 -15.83
CA SER A 270 -50.56 0.95 -17.24
C SER A 270 -50.65 -0.22 -18.22
N CYS A 271 -51.24 0.05 -19.39
CA CYS A 271 -51.16 -0.82 -20.56
C CYS A 271 -49.70 -1.08 -20.98
N ASN A 272 -49.43 -2.21 -21.64
CA ASN A 272 -48.12 -2.51 -22.24
C ASN A 272 -47.84 -1.65 -23.48
N GLN A 273 -48.84 -0.98 -24.03
CA GLN A 273 -48.69 -0.05 -25.13
C GLN A 273 -48.38 1.35 -24.59
N LEU A 274 -47.23 1.88 -24.99
CA LEU A 274 -46.69 3.15 -24.52
C LEU A 274 -46.30 4.00 -25.73
N THR A 275 -46.26 5.32 -25.55
CA THR A 275 -45.73 6.24 -26.56
C THR A 275 -44.48 6.91 -26.01
N CYS A 276 -43.36 6.82 -26.75
CA CYS A 276 -42.13 7.47 -26.31
C CYS A 276 -42.28 8.99 -26.37
N ILE A 277 -42.09 9.69 -25.25
CA ILE A 277 -42.21 11.16 -25.17
C ILE A 277 -41.20 11.88 -26.09
N LYS A 278 -40.05 11.24 -26.41
CA LYS A 278 -39.01 11.86 -27.24
C LYS A 278 -39.27 11.73 -28.74
N CYS A 279 -39.63 10.54 -29.22
CA CYS A 279 -39.76 10.26 -30.65
C CYS A 279 -41.20 9.96 -31.10
N PHE A 280 -42.16 10.00 -30.17
CA PHE A 280 -43.59 9.76 -30.40
C PHE A 280 -43.93 8.40 -31.05
N SER A 281 -42.98 7.46 -31.10
CA SER A 281 -43.26 6.11 -31.58
C SER A 281 -44.10 5.34 -30.57
N SER A 282 -45.09 4.60 -31.08
CA SER A 282 -45.85 3.63 -30.30
C SER A 282 -45.01 2.38 -30.10
N LEU A 283 -44.93 1.91 -28.87
CA LEU A 283 -44.03 0.86 -28.43
C LEU A 283 -44.76 -0.11 -27.53
N ARG A 284 -44.35 -1.37 -27.58
CA ARG A 284 -44.78 -2.42 -26.67
C ARG A 284 -43.70 -2.66 -25.62
N PHE A 285 -44.02 -2.41 -24.36
CA PHE A 285 -43.05 -2.42 -23.26
C PHE A 285 -42.36 -3.77 -23.06
N ASP A 286 -43.10 -4.86 -23.25
CA ASP A 286 -42.63 -6.24 -23.23
C ASP A 286 -41.55 -6.53 -24.29
N GLN A 287 -41.54 -5.77 -25.39
CA GLN A 287 -40.58 -5.90 -26.49
C GLN A 287 -39.39 -4.94 -26.37
N LEU A 288 -39.36 -4.09 -25.34
CA LEU A 288 -38.27 -3.15 -25.14
C LEU A 288 -37.07 -3.83 -24.48
N LEU A 289 -35.87 -3.39 -24.87
CA LEU A 289 -34.62 -3.82 -24.28
C LEU A 289 -34.50 -3.29 -22.84
N PRO A 290 -33.93 -4.06 -21.90
CA PRO A 290 -33.65 -3.58 -20.55
C PRO A 290 -32.70 -2.37 -20.57
N ALA A 291 -32.84 -1.47 -19.60
CA ALA A 291 -32.01 -0.26 -19.52
C ALA A 291 -30.52 -0.55 -19.31
N PHE A 292 -30.20 -1.57 -18.50
CA PHE A 292 -28.84 -1.86 -18.06
C PHE A 292 -28.40 -3.28 -18.31
#